data_AF-A0A550GIZ7-F1
#
_entry.id   AF-A0A550GIZ7-F1
#
_cell.length_a   1.000
_cell.length_b   1.000
_cell.length_c   1.000
_cell.angle_alpha   90.00
_cell.angle_beta   90.00
_cell.angle_gamma   90.00
#
_symmetry.space_group_name_H-M   'P 1'
#
loop_
_entity.id
_entity.type
_entity.pdbx_description
1 polymer ?
#
loop_
_entity_poly.entity_id
_entity_poly.type
_entity_poly.pdbx_seq_one_letter_code
_entity_poly.pdbx_strand_id
1 'polypeptide(L)'
;QNIYTDPRKPVAVEPGLKEFGTPDENSPVLFTTNFALTYYTVASDIESSKTNAYLIVVETEGSAVDSGVAGRKLTAERVADAIKETGIESKVKHRKIIIPGKASRISGEIEELSGWKVQVGPRDSSEIPKYIIDKWQP
;
A
#
# COMPACT_ATOMS: atom_id res chain seq x y z
N GLN A 1 -20.95 11.33 10.69
CA GLN A 1 -19.76 12.12 11.07
C GLN A 1 -19.18 12.93 9.90
N ASN A 2 -19.29 12.47 8.63
CA ASN A 2 -18.69 13.12 7.45
C ASN A 2 -19.31 14.46 6.99
N ILE A 3 -20.42 14.94 7.56
CA ILE A 3 -21.10 16.18 7.12
C ILE A 3 -20.33 17.46 7.51
N TYR A 4 -19.48 17.39 8.54
CA TYR A 4 -18.75 18.56 9.08
C TYR A 4 -17.28 18.62 8.65
N THR A 5 -16.85 17.72 7.76
CA THR A 5 -15.49 17.71 7.21
C THR A 5 -15.40 18.72 6.07
N ASP A 6 -14.35 19.54 6.04
CA ASP A 6 -14.12 20.47 4.93
C ASP A 6 -13.97 19.68 3.61
N PRO A 7 -14.91 19.78 2.67
CA PRO A 7 -14.87 19.00 1.43
C PRO A 7 -13.70 19.40 0.51
N ARG A 8 -13.03 20.53 0.79
CA ARG A 8 -11.91 21.03 0.00
C ARG A 8 -10.57 20.40 0.39
N LYS A 9 -10.46 19.86 1.61
CA LYS A 9 -9.26 19.18 2.09
C LYS A 9 -9.54 17.69 2.26
N PRO A 10 -8.93 16.83 1.42
CA PRO A 10 -8.98 15.41 1.66
C PRO A 10 -8.41 15.09 3.03
N VAL A 11 -9.11 14.24 3.79
CA VAL A 11 -8.60 13.73 5.07
C VAL A 11 -7.49 12.75 4.75
N ALA A 12 -6.28 13.04 5.23
CA ALA A 12 -5.10 12.24 5.01
C ALA A 12 -4.56 11.65 6.30
N VAL A 13 -3.93 10.48 6.19
CA VAL A 13 -3.19 9.80 7.27
C VAL A 13 -1.71 10.11 7.10
N GLU A 14 -0.95 10.03 8.19
CA GLU A 14 0.50 10.20 8.14
C GLU A 14 1.15 9.10 7.27
N PRO A 15 1.93 9.48 6.24
CA PRO A 15 2.68 8.53 5.43
C PRO A 15 3.70 7.73 6.26
N GLY A 16 4.12 6.59 5.73
CA GLY A 16 5.16 5.77 6.33
C GLY A 16 4.74 4.33 6.53
N LEU A 17 5.49 3.60 7.35
CA LEU A 17 5.30 2.17 7.55
C LEU A 17 4.31 1.90 8.68
N LYS A 18 3.34 1.02 8.43
CA LYS A 18 2.44 0.48 9.43
C LYS A 18 2.61 -1.04 9.51
N GLU A 19 2.59 -1.55 10.72
CA GLU A 19 2.75 -2.97 11.01
C GLU A 19 1.41 -3.53 11.47
N PHE A 20 1.01 -4.66 10.88
CA PHE A 20 -0.24 -5.34 11.22
C PHE A 20 0.08 -6.70 11.82
N GLY A 21 -0.46 -6.96 13.02
CA GLY A 21 -0.18 -8.17 13.79
C GLY A 21 1.26 -8.22 14.29
N THR A 22 1.95 -9.34 14.05
CA THR A 22 3.37 -9.53 14.38
C THR A 22 4.13 -9.95 13.13
N PRO A 23 4.39 -9.02 12.18
CA PRO A 23 5.09 -9.33 10.95
C PRO A 23 6.55 -9.67 11.22
N ASP A 24 7.06 -10.61 10.43
CA ASP A 24 8.43 -11.09 10.43
C ASP A 24 9.13 -10.77 9.11
N GLU A 25 10.38 -11.23 8.97
CA GLU A 25 11.21 -11.01 7.79
C GLU A 25 10.71 -11.62 6.47
N ASN A 26 9.68 -12.47 6.53
CA ASN A 26 9.05 -13.17 5.40
C ASN A 26 7.62 -12.66 5.13
N SER A 27 7.17 -11.69 5.93
CA SER A 27 5.80 -11.19 5.88
C SER A 27 5.56 -10.29 4.66
N PRO A 28 4.38 -10.35 4.05
CA PRO A 28 4.06 -9.57 2.87
C PRO A 28 4.18 -8.06 3.10
N VAL A 29 4.74 -7.37 2.11
CA VAL A 29 4.80 -5.92 2.04
C VAL A 29 3.77 -5.44 1.04
N LEU A 30 2.80 -4.65 1.51
CA LEU A 30 1.78 -4.01 0.68
C LEU A 30 2.01 -2.49 0.67
N PHE A 31 1.44 -1.79 -0.30
CA PHE A 31 1.29 -0.34 -0.19
C PHE A 31 -0.15 0.12 -0.41
N THR A 32 -0.47 1.26 0.18
CA THR A 32 -1.71 2.02 -0.06
C THR A 32 -1.41 3.52 -0.12
N THR A 33 -2.42 4.33 -0.44
CA THR A 33 -2.33 5.80 -0.42
C THR A 33 -2.66 6.36 0.95
N ASN A 34 -2.15 7.54 1.27
CA ASN A 34 -2.47 8.25 2.51
C ASN A 34 -3.87 8.87 2.57
N PHE A 35 -4.75 8.65 1.58
CA PHE A 35 -6.16 9.02 1.72
C PHE A 35 -6.83 8.21 2.84
N ALA A 36 -7.38 8.90 3.84
CA ALA A 36 -7.82 8.27 5.08
C ALA A 36 -8.84 7.15 4.87
N LEU A 37 -9.82 7.33 3.98
CA LEU A 37 -10.81 6.29 3.71
C LEU A 37 -10.16 5.05 3.11
N THR A 38 -9.27 5.21 2.13
CA THR A 38 -8.54 4.07 1.54
C THR A 38 -7.65 3.38 2.57
N TYR A 39 -6.92 4.14 3.37
CA TYR A 39 -6.06 3.59 4.43
C TYR A 39 -6.89 2.76 5.41
N TYR A 40 -7.95 3.33 6.00
CA TYR A 40 -8.73 2.64 7.03
C TYR A 40 -9.48 1.43 6.48
N THR A 41 -9.93 1.45 5.22
CA THR A 41 -10.51 0.27 4.57
C THR A 41 -9.47 -0.86 4.46
N VAL A 42 -8.29 -0.56 3.90
CA VAL A 42 -7.21 -1.56 3.77
C VAL A 42 -6.75 -2.07 5.13
N ALA A 43 -6.53 -1.18 6.09
CA ALA A 43 -6.13 -1.52 7.45
C ALA A 43 -7.16 -2.45 8.12
N SER A 44 -8.45 -2.12 8.05
CA SER A 44 -9.51 -2.92 8.63
C SER A 44 -9.61 -4.32 8.02
N ASP A 45 -9.37 -4.46 6.71
CA ASP A 45 -9.39 -5.77 6.04
C ASP A 45 -8.18 -6.64 6.42
N ILE A 46 -7.00 -6.03 6.58
CA ILE A 46 -5.80 -6.73 7.06
C ILE A 46 -5.97 -7.15 8.54
N GLU A 47 -6.48 -6.25 9.39
CA GLU A 47 -6.70 -6.54 10.82
C GLU A 47 -7.77 -7.62 11.03
N SER A 48 -8.92 -7.49 10.36
CA SER A 48 -10.03 -8.44 10.50
C SER A 48 -9.67 -9.86 10.05
N SER A 49 -8.75 -9.97 9.08
CA SER A 49 -8.22 -11.25 8.62
C SER A 49 -7.08 -11.81 9.47
N LYS A 50 -6.61 -11.05 10.48
CA LYS A 50 -5.46 -11.41 11.33
C LYS A 50 -4.20 -11.72 10.52
N THR A 51 -4.02 -11.01 9.41
CA THR A 51 -2.87 -11.18 8.52
C THR A 51 -1.69 -10.40 9.08
N ASN A 52 -0.55 -11.07 9.28
CA ASN A 52 0.71 -10.40 9.62
C ASN A 52 1.29 -9.78 8.35
N ALA A 53 1.40 -8.44 8.31
CA ALA A 53 1.84 -7.74 7.11
C ALA A 53 2.46 -6.37 7.42
N TYR A 54 3.27 -5.90 6.48
CA TYR A 54 3.74 -4.52 6.42
C TYR A 54 2.90 -3.75 5.41
N LEU A 55 2.44 -2.55 5.77
CA LEU A 55 1.73 -1.65 4.87
C LEU A 55 2.47 -0.31 4.77
N ILE A 56 2.91 0.02 3.57
CA ILE A 56 3.51 1.31 3.25
C ILE A 56 2.38 2.27 2.87
N VAL A 57 2.26 3.37 3.61
CA VAL A 57 1.32 4.45 3.31
C VAL A 57 2.06 5.51 2.50
N VAL A 58 1.75 5.59 1.21
CA VAL A 58 2.40 6.51 0.25
C VAL A 58 1.73 7.89 0.30
N GLU A 59 2.54 8.95 0.33
CA GLU A 59 2.08 10.34 0.28
C GLU A 59 1.50 10.68 -1.11
N THR A 60 0.21 10.99 -1.14
CA THR A 60 -0.56 11.30 -2.37
C THR A 60 -1.46 12.53 -2.20
N GLU A 61 -1.16 13.35 -1.21
CA GLU A 61 -1.92 14.53 -0.77
C GLU A 61 -3.38 14.16 -0.45
N GLY A 62 -3.58 12.98 0.14
CA GLY A 62 -4.90 12.44 0.47
C GLY A 62 -5.72 12.02 -0.74
N SER A 63 -5.10 11.58 -1.83
CA SER A 63 -5.81 11.09 -3.02
C SER A 63 -5.99 9.57 -2.99
N ALA A 64 -7.17 9.08 -3.36
CA ALA A 64 -7.41 7.64 -3.51
C ALA A 64 -6.54 7.02 -4.61
N VAL A 65 -6.32 5.71 -4.60
CA VAL A 65 -5.45 5.00 -5.56
C VAL A 65 -5.73 5.36 -7.03
N ASP A 66 -6.96 5.18 -7.52
CA ASP A 66 -7.31 5.42 -8.93
C ASP A 66 -7.07 6.88 -9.33
N SER A 67 -7.53 7.82 -8.50
CA SER A 67 -7.39 9.26 -8.72
C SER A 67 -5.94 9.72 -8.60
N GLY A 68 -5.18 9.10 -7.70
CA GLY A 68 -3.76 9.37 -7.49
C GLY A 68 -2.94 8.96 -8.71
N VAL A 69 -3.21 7.79 -9.29
CA VAL A 69 -2.56 7.35 -10.55
C VAL A 69 -2.94 8.29 -11.69
N ALA A 70 -4.24 8.56 -11.88
CA ALA A 70 -4.71 9.42 -12.97
C ALA A 70 -4.19 10.87 -12.85
N GLY A 71 -4.15 11.40 -11.63
CA GLY A 71 -3.67 12.74 -11.31
C GLY A 71 -2.16 12.84 -11.10
N ARG A 72 -1.40 11.76 -11.33
CA ARG A 72 0.07 11.69 -11.12
C ARG A 72 0.53 12.08 -9.72
N LYS A 73 -0.32 11.86 -8.72
CA LYS A 73 0.02 11.98 -7.28
C LYS A 73 0.50 10.66 -6.68
N LEU A 74 0.17 9.54 -7.33
CA LEU A 74 0.73 8.23 -7.07
C LEU A 74 1.55 7.83 -8.30
N THR A 75 2.86 8.02 -8.23
CA THR A 75 3.81 7.67 -9.31
C THR A 75 4.77 6.58 -8.83
N ALA A 76 5.48 5.97 -9.77
CA ALA A 76 6.45 4.93 -9.46
C ALA A 76 7.61 5.45 -8.60
N GLU A 77 8.07 6.68 -8.84
CA GLU A 77 9.10 7.35 -8.04
C GLU A 77 8.65 7.50 -6.59
N ARG A 78 7.43 8.02 -6.36
CA ARG A 78 6.91 8.19 -5.00
C ARG A 78 6.79 6.87 -4.25
N VAL A 79 6.44 5.78 -4.94
CA VAL A 79 6.40 4.44 -4.33
C VAL A 79 7.83 3.94 -4.02
N ALA A 80 8.77 4.10 -4.95
CA ALA A 80 10.16 3.70 -4.75
C ALA A 80 10.84 4.50 -3.61
N ASP A 81 10.57 5.79 -3.52
CA ASP A 81 11.04 6.65 -2.43
C ASP A 81 10.42 6.23 -1.10
N ALA A 82 9.10 5.98 -1.05
CA ALA A 82 8.45 5.48 0.15
C ALA A 82 9.01 4.14 0.64
N ILE A 83 9.39 3.22 -0.26
CA ILE A 83 10.07 1.96 0.12
C ILE A 83 11.41 2.26 0.82
N LYS A 84 12.20 3.20 0.31
CA LYS A 84 13.50 3.56 0.91
C LYS A 84 13.33 4.29 2.23
N GLU A 85 12.47 5.30 2.28
CA GLU A 85 12.23 6.15 3.45
C GLU A 85 11.65 5.37 4.64
N THR A 86 10.82 4.36 4.36
CA THR A 86 10.24 3.51 5.42
C THR A 86 11.23 2.54 6.05
N GLY A 87 12.39 2.33 5.44
CA GLY A 87 13.39 1.37 5.92
C GLY A 87 12.93 -0.09 5.88
N ILE A 88 11.86 -0.40 5.13
CA ILE A 88 11.32 -1.77 5.02
C ILE A 88 12.37 -2.77 4.49
N GLU A 89 13.32 -2.29 3.70
CA GLU A 89 14.42 -3.08 3.15
C GLU A 89 15.29 -3.76 4.22
N SER A 90 15.31 -3.21 5.44
CA SER A 90 16.03 -3.76 6.60
C SER A 90 15.19 -4.71 7.45
N LYS A 91 13.86 -4.72 7.24
CA LYS A 91 12.91 -5.55 8.00
C LYS A 91 12.57 -6.86 7.32
N VAL A 92 12.59 -6.91 5.98
CA VAL A 92 12.28 -8.11 5.20
C VAL A 92 13.49 -8.63 4.43
N LYS A 93 13.60 -9.97 4.31
CA LYS A 93 14.65 -10.64 3.54
C LYS A 93 14.39 -10.66 2.04
N HIS A 94 13.13 -10.53 1.63
CA HIS A 94 12.75 -10.50 0.22
C HIS A 94 12.73 -9.06 -0.33
N ARG A 95 12.60 -8.96 -1.66
CA ARG A 95 12.38 -7.70 -2.39
C ARG A 95 11.15 -7.86 -3.27
N LYS A 96 10.00 -7.98 -2.62
CA LYS A 96 8.69 -8.21 -3.24
C LYS A 96 7.68 -7.28 -2.60
N ILE A 97 6.90 -6.58 -3.42
CA ILE A 97 5.85 -5.67 -2.96
C ILE A 97 4.52 -5.98 -3.65
N ILE A 98 3.44 -6.05 -2.87
CA ILE A 98 2.08 -6.21 -3.36
C ILE A 98 1.48 -4.82 -3.57
N ILE A 99 1.09 -4.54 -4.80
CA ILE A 99 0.50 -3.25 -5.17
C ILE A 99 -1.02 -3.39 -5.29
N PRO A 100 -1.80 -2.33 -5.06
CA PRO A 100 -3.23 -2.35 -5.36
C PRO A 100 -3.47 -2.67 -6.84
N GLY A 101 -4.46 -3.52 -7.17
CA GLY A 101 -4.77 -3.86 -8.56
C GLY A 101 -5.14 -2.65 -9.43
N LYS A 102 -5.61 -1.59 -8.77
CA LYS A 102 -5.90 -0.27 -9.34
C LYS A 102 -4.64 0.51 -9.77
N ALA A 103 -3.48 0.20 -9.19
CA ALA A 103 -2.18 0.77 -9.54
C ALA A 103 -1.39 -0.10 -10.55
N SER A 104 -1.99 -1.16 -11.11
CA SER A 104 -1.33 -2.07 -12.06
C SER A 104 -0.66 -1.39 -13.25
N ARG A 105 -1.16 -0.23 -13.69
CA ARG A 105 -0.60 0.53 -14.82
C ARG A 105 0.83 1.04 -14.58
N ILE A 106 1.21 1.29 -13.33
CA ILE A 106 2.55 1.77 -12.96
C ILE A 106 3.45 0.64 -12.42
N SER A 107 3.01 -0.61 -12.51
CA SER A 107 3.73 -1.77 -11.93
C SER A 107 5.15 -1.95 -12.49
N GLY A 108 5.31 -1.91 -13.81
CA GLY A 108 6.62 -2.09 -14.43
C GLY A 108 7.61 -0.99 -14.07
N GLU A 109 7.14 0.26 -14.01
CA GLU A 109 7.96 1.41 -13.64
C GLU A 109 8.35 1.37 -12.15
N ILE A 110 7.44 0.91 -11.27
CA ILE A 110 7.77 0.66 -9.86
C ILE A 110 8.87 -0.41 -9.77
N GLU A 111 8.74 -1.51 -10.49
CA GLU A 111 9.72 -2.61 -10.47
C GLU A 111 11.10 -2.15 -10.94
N GLU A 112 11.16 -1.34 -12.00
CA GLU A 112 12.39 -0.76 -12.53
C GLU A 112 13.06 0.22 -11.55
N LEU A 113 12.29 1.15 -10.97
CA LEU A 113 12.84 2.22 -10.11
C LEU A 113 13.17 1.76 -8.70
N SER A 114 12.36 0.86 -8.14
CA SER A 114 12.57 0.32 -6.80
C SER A 114 13.56 -0.85 -6.78
N GLY A 115 13.65 -1.61 -7.87
CA GLY A 115 14.34 -2.90 -7.89
C GLY A 115 13.61 -4.00 -7.12
N TRP A 116 12.39 -3.74 -6.66
CA TRP A 116 11.53 -4.72 -5.99
C TRP A 116 10.63 -5.40 -6.99
N LYS A 117 10.48 -6.72 -6.87
CA LYS A 117 9.54 -7.48 -7.66
C LYS A 117 8.11 -7.06 -7.32
N VAL A 118 7.39 -6.57 -8.32
CA VAL A 118 6.01 -6.09 -8.13
C VAL A 118 5.01 -7.21 -8.34
N GLN A 119 4.12 -7.41 -7.38
CA GLN A 119 2.99 -8.32 -7.49
C GLN A 119 1.69 -7.51 -7.49
N VAL A 120 0.87 -7.71 -8.52
CA VAL A 120 -0.43 -7.02 -8.62
C VAL A 120 -1.44 -7.73 -7.72
N GLY A 121 -1.79 -7.08 -6.62
CA GLY A 121 -2.83 -7.51 -5.70
C GLY A 121 -4.25 -7.28 -6.24
N PRO A 122 -5.26 -7.54 -5.41
CA PRO A 122 -6.65 -7.40 -5.80
C PRO A 122 -7.05 -5.93 -6.03
N ARG A 123 -8.18 -5.72 -6.71
CA ARG A 123 -8.75 -4.37 -6.92
C ARG A 123 -9.49 -3.86 -5.69
N ASP A 124 -9.97 -4.78 -4.85
CA ASP A 124 -10.66 -4.52 -3.60
C ASP A 124 -9.85 -5.09 -2.42
N SER A 125 -9.77 -4.36 -1.32
CA SER A 125 -8.95 -4.76 -0.17
C SER A 125 -9.53 -5.94 0.60
N SER A 126 -10.83 -6.20 0.50
CA SER A 126 -11.47 -7.36 1.14
C SER A 126 -10.94 -8.70 0.61
N GLU A 127 -10.32 -8.71 -0.57
CA GLU A 127 -9.73 -9.91 -1.19
C GLU A 127 -8.26 -10.12 -0.80
N ILE A 128 -7.62 -9.19 -0.07
CA ILE A 128 -6.22 -9.30 0.37
C ILE A 128 -5.94 -10.63 1.09
N PRO A 129 -6.78 -11.09 2.04
CA PRO A 129 -6.49 -12.32 2.79
C PRO A 129 -6.42 -13.54 1.88
N LYS A 130 -7.38 -13.65 0.95
CA LYS A 130 -7.42 -14.71 -0.05
C LYS A 130 -6.23 -14.64 -1.00
N TYR A 131 -5.88 -13.44 -1.46
CA TYR A 131 -4.72 -13.23 -2.33
C TYR A 131 -3.43 -13.70 -1.67
N ILE A 132 -3.22 -13.37 -0.39
CA ILE A 132 -2.01 -13.77 0.34
C ILE A 132 -1.95 -15.30 0.47
N ILE A 133 -3.05 -15.95 0.85
CA ILE A 133 -3.09 -17.42 0.97
C ILE A 133 -2.79 -18.11 -0.38
N ASP A 134 -3.37 -17.62 -1.48
CA ASP A 134 -3.31 -18.29 -2.77
C ASP A 134 -2.05 -17.95 -3.59
N LYS A 135 -1.49 -16.75 -3.39
CA LYS A 135 -0.48 -16.16 -4.31
C LYS A 135 0.79 -15.66 -3.62
N TRP A 136 0.77 -15.42 -2.30
CA TRP A 136 1.98 -14.99 -1.61
C TRP A 136 2.86 -16.19 -1.30
N GLN A 137 4.12 -16.09 -1.69
CA GLN A 137 5.19 -17.00 -1.28
C GLN A 137 6.39 -16.12 -0.89
N PRO A 138 6.96 -16.32 0.33
CA PRO A 138 8.13 -15.57 0.80
C PRO A 138 9.27 -15.53 -0.23
#